data_AF-A0A972VYD1-F1
#
_entry.id   AF-A0A972VYD1-F1
#
_cell.length_a   1.000
_cell.length_b   1.000
_cell.length_c   1.000
_cell.angle_alpha   90.00
_cell.angle_beta   90.00
_cell.angle_gamma   90.00
#
_symmetry.space_group_name_H-M   'P 1'
#
loop_
_entity.id
_entity.type
_entity.pdbx_description
1 polymer ?
#
loop_
_entity_poly.entity_id
_entity_poly.type
_entity_poly.pdbx_seq_one_letter_code
_entity_poly.pdbx_strand_id
1 'polypeptide(L)'
;VYLQSTISVAEGQAFARQLELQPDVVSGIEYISPAAALVEFTERSGFGDVLQTLDRNPLPAVVVIEPVSRQAAQLQLLIARLEAEPAVESVSFDLVWLERLFAILSLAERFVIALGGFLSLGVLLVIGNTIRLAIENRRAEIEVVKLVGGTDSFVRRPFLYLGFWYGLGGALSAWVLVGLSLIFLGTPVEMLLASYQGDFVVAGLGFGESLLLLAIGGGLGILGATLAVGRHLSRIEPS
;
A
#
# COMPACT_ATOMS: atom_id res chain seq x y z
N VAL A 1 -19.60 15.90 -7.70
CA VAL A 1 -20.83 16.46 -7.10
C VAL A 1 -21.38 17.52 -8.03
N TYR A 2 -22.63 17.37 -8.48
CA TYR A 2 -23.32 18.37 -9.30
C TYR A 2 -24.06 19.34 -8.39
N LEU A 3 -23.80 20.64 -8.57
CA LEU A 3 -24.44 21.71 -7.81
C LEU A 3 -25.73 22.14 -8.50
N GLN A 4 -26.66 22.70 -7.72
CA GLN A 4 -27.91 23.22 -8.30
C GLN A 4 -27.61 24.35 -9.30
N SER A 5 -28.33 24.33 -10.42
CA SER A 5 -28.22 25.35 -11.49
C SER A 5 -28.60 26.78 -11.07
N THR A 6 -29.24 26.95 -9.91
CA THR A 6 -29.63 28.24 -9.34
C THR A 6 -28.51 28.93 -8.55
N ILE A 7 -27.40 28.24 -8.30
CA ILE A 7 -26.30 28.72 -7.45
C ILE A 7 -25.33 29.56 -8.27
N SER A 8 -24.91 30.70 -7.71
CA SER A 8 -23.93 31.56 -8.36
C SER A 8 -22.52 30.95 -8.31
N VAL A 9 -21.66 31.35 -9.25
CA VAL A 9 -20.26 30.89 -9.29
C VAL A 9 -19.52 31.19 -7.97
N ALA A 10 -19.83 32.31 -7.33
CA ALA A 10 -19.22 32.70 -6.06
C ALA A 10 -19.63 31.76 -4.91
N GLU A 11 -20.90 31.35 -4.86
CA GLU A 11 -21.42 30.40 -3.87
C GLU A 11 -20.86 28.99 -4.10
N GLY A 12 -20.76 28.55 -5.36
CA GLY A 12 -20.14 27.26 -5.70
C GLY A 12 -18.66 27.19 -5.30
N GLN A 13 -17.90 28.27 -5.52
CA GLN A 13 -16.51 28.38 -5.07
C GLN A 13 -16.38 28.48 -3.55
N ALA A 14 -17.35 29.10 -2.86
CA ALA A 14 -17.37 29.15 -1.41
C ALA A 14 -17.62 27.76 -0.80
N PHE A 15 -18.54 26.99 -1.40
CA PHE A 15 -18.81 25.61 -1.01
C PHE A 15 -17.59 24.70 -1.21
N ALA A 16 -16.91 24.81 -2.37
CA ALA A 16 -15.67 24.08 -2.62
C ALA A 16 -14.60 24.39 -1.57
N ARG A 17 -14.39 25.67 -1.24
CA ARG A 17 -13.45 26.10 -0.19
C ARG A 17 -13.83 25.60 1.21
N GLN A 18 -15.13 25.53 1.53
CA GLN A 18 -15.58 25.01 2.81
C GLN A 18 -15.26 23.53 2.99
N LEU A 19 -15.37 22.76 1.90
CA LEU A 19 -15.00 21.34 1.90
C LEU A 19 -13.48 21.14 1.95
N GLU A 20 -12.71 22.04 1.33
CA GLU A 20 -11.23 22.02 1.36
C GLU A 20 -10.68 22.24 2.79
N LEU A 21 -11.42 22.96 3.63
CA LEU A 21 -11.10 23.16 5.05
C LEU A 21 -11.34 21.92 5.93
N GLN A 22 -11.80 20.80 5.36
CA GLN A 22 -11.99 19.52 6.07
C GLN A 22 -10.97 18.47 5.60
N PRO A 23 -9.68 18.60 5.97
CA PRO A 23 -8.61 17.70 5.52
C PRO A 23 -8.77 16.26 6.01
N ASP A 24 -9.58 16.03 7.05
CA ASP A 24 -9.88 14.68 7.55
C ASP A 24 -10.80 13.88 6.61
N VAL A 25 -11.48 14.56 5.68
CA VAL A 25 -12.52 13.99 4.83
C VAL A 25 -12.13 14.04 3.35
N VAL A 26 -11.46 15.12 2.93
CA VAL A 26 -11.15 15.37 1.51
C VAL A 26 -9.66 15.64 1.33
N SER A 27 -9.02 14.93 0.39
CA SER A 27 -7.60 15.09 0.04
C SER A 27 -7.39 16.08 -1.11
N GLY A 28 -8.39 16.27 -1.97
CA GLY A 28 -8.32 17.15 -3.13
C GLY A 28 -9.71 17.61 -3.55
N ILE A 29 -9.81 18.88 -3.98
CA ILE A 29 -11.03 19.48 -4.50
C ILE A 29 -10.73 20.26 -5.76
N GLU A 30 -11.57 20.05 -6.77
CA GLU A 30 -11.55 20.84 -7.98
C GLU A 30 -12.96 21.38 -8.26
N TYR A 31 -13.06 22.70 -8.43
CA TYR A 31 -14.30 23.36 -8.83
C TYR A 31 -14.28 23.63 -10.33
N ILE A 32 -15.20 22.99 -11.05
CA ILE A 32 -15.41 23.19 -12.48
C ILE A 32 -16.63 24.07 -12.67
N SER A 33 -16.38 25.30 -13.14
CA SER A 33 -17.46 26.25 -13.43
C SER A 33 -18.33 25.75 -14.59
N PRO A 34 -19.60 26.21 -14.69
CA PRO A 34 -20.47 25.85 -15.81
C PRO A 34 -19.85 26.13 -17.19
N ALA A 35 -19.11 27.24 -17.31
CA ALA A 35 -18.42 27.60 -18.55
C ALA A 35 -17.25 26.66 -18.86
N ALA A 36 -16.47 26.29 -17.84
CA ALA A 36 -15.37 25.33 -18.00
C ALA A 36 -15.90 23.93 -18.35
N ALA A 37 -16.97 23.49 -17.69
CA ALA A 37 -17.63 22.21 -17.98
C ALA A 37 -18.12 22.14 -19.44
N LEU A 38 -18.59 23.26 -20.00
CA LEU A 38 -19.02 23.33 -21.40
C LEU A 38 -17.87 23.18 -22.39
N VAL A 39 -16.71 23.78 -22.10
CA VAL A 39 -15.49 23.63 -22.91
C VAL A 39 -15.03 22.17 -22.88
N GLU A 40 -14.86 21.60 -21.69
CA GLU A 40 -14.40 20.21 -21.53
C GLU A 40 -15.36 19.20 -22.17
N PHE A 41 -16.67 19.39 -21.98
CA PHE A 41 -17.67 18.51 -22.57
C PHE A 41 -17.66 18.61 -24.11
N THR A 42 -17.48 19.79 -24.67
CA THR A 42 -17.40 19.99 -26.12
C THR A 42 -16.20 19.26 -26.72
N GLU A 43 -15.04 19.32 -26.06
CA GLU A 43 -13.82 18.65 -26.51
C GLU A 43 -13.90 17.12 -26.42
N ARG A 44 -14.53 16.59 -25.37
CA ARG A 44 -14.56 15.14 -25.09
C ARG A 44 -15.73 14.39 -25.72
N SER A 45 -16.88 15.05 -25.92
CA SER A 45 -18.12 14.37 -26.31
C SER A 45 -18.41 14.39 -27.82
N GLY A 46 -17.80 15.30 -28.57
CA GLY A 46 -18.09 15.49 -30.01
C GLY A 46 -19.45 16.14 -30.30
N PHE A 47 -20.20 16.60 -29.29
CA PHE A 47 -21.52 17.24 -29.43
C PHE A 47 -21.46 18.78 -29.49
N GLY A 48 -20.31 19.36 -29.84
CA GLY A 48 -20.10 20.81 -29.86
C GLY A 48 -21.13 21.59 -30.66
N ASP A 49 -21.51 21.08 -31.84
CA ASP A 49 -22.46 21.75 -32.74
C ASP A 49 -23.89 21.80 -32.15
N VAL A 50 -24.29 20.78 -31.37
CA VAL A 50 -25.61 20.74 -30.72
C VAL A 50 -25.68 21.72 -29.56
N LEU A 51 -24.59 21.83 -28.80
CA LEU A 51 -24.52 22.73 -27.64
C LEU A 51 -24.45 24.21 -28.03
N GLN A 52 -23.86 24.54 -29.18
CA GLN A 52 -23.87 25.89 -29.73
C GLN A 52 -25.27 26.34 -30.20
N THR A 53 -26.20 25.40 -30.38
CA THR A 53 -27.58 25.70 -30.79
C THR A 53 -28.48 26.06 -29.60
N LEU A 54 -27.98 25.94 -28.36
CA LEU A 54 -28.72 26.26 -27.15
C LEU A 54 -28.50 27.72 -26.74
N ASP A 55 -29.59 28.47 -26.48
CA ASP A 55 -29.54 29.87 -26.07
C ASP A 55 -28.89 30.09 -24.69
N ARG A 56 -28.81 29.05 -23.85
CA ARG A 56 -28.23 29.10 -22.50
C ARG A 56 -27.46 27.82 -22.19
N ASN A 57 -26.40 27.95 -21.39
CA ASN A 57 -25.59 26.83 -20.92
C ASN A 57 -26.43 25.90 -20.01
N PRO A 58 -26.68 24.64 -20.40
CA PRO A 58 -27.47 23.71 -19.61
C PRO A 58 -26.66 22.99 -18.52
N LEU A 59 -25.32 23.15 -18.48
CA LEU A 59 -24.45 22.38 -17.60
C LEU A 59 -24.37 23.01 -16.21
N PRO A 60 -24.61 22.24 -15.13
CA PRO A 60 -24.42 22.71 -13.77
C PRO A 60 -22.93 22.88 -13.44
N ALA A 61 -22.65 23.59 -12.35
CA ALA A 61 -21.32 23.62 -11.77
C ALA A 61 -20.99 22.25 -11.13
N VAL A 62 -19.74 21.81 -11.24
CA VAL A 62 -19.29 20.51 -10.72
C VAL A 62 -18.19 20.70 -9.70
N VAL A 63 -18.28 20.02 -8.56
CA VAL A 63 -17.20 19.88 -7.59
C VAL A 63 -16.69 18.46 -7.63
N VAL A 64 -15.45 18.26 -8.06
CA VAL A 64 -14.75 16.97 -7.98
C VAL A 64 -14.12 16.88 -6.61
N ILE A 65 -14.37 15.77 -5.91
CA ILE A 65 -13.94 15.56 -4.52
C ILE A 65 -13.16 14.25 -4.49
N GLU A 66 -11.92 14.32 -4.03
CA GLU A 66 -11.10 13.15 -3.74
C GLU A 66 -11.18 12.82 -2.24
N PRO A 67 -11.83 11.71 -1.85
CA PRO A 67 -11.99 11.37 -0.44
C PRO A 67 -10.70 10.78 0.14
N VAL A 68 -10.41 11.12 1.40
CA VAL A 68 -9.26 10.55 2.13
C VAL A 68 -9.45 9.06 2.42
N SER A 69 -10.70 8.67 2.73
CA SER A 69 -11.01 7.30 3.11
C SER A 69 -11.23 6.39 1.91
N ARG A 70 -10.64 5.20 1.96
CA ARG A 70 -10.87 4.11 0.99
C ARG A 70 -11.90 3.10 1.50
N GLN A 71 -12.58 3.38 2.61
CA GLN A 71 -13.57 2.47 3.18
C GLN A 71 -14.95 2.77 2.61
N ALA A 72 -15.60 1.76 2.02
CA ALA A 72 -16.93 1.89 1.44
C ALA A 72 -17.95 2.50 2.42
N ALA A 73 -17.96 2.08 3.69
CA ALA A 73 -18.87 2.61 4.70
C ALA A 73 -18.67 4.10 4.97
N GLN A 74 -17.42 4.58 5.02
CA GLN A 74 -17.13 5.99 5.27
C GLN A 74 -17.46 6.85 4.03
N LEU A 75 -17.27 6.30 2.83
CA LEU A 75 -17.66 6.95 1.58
C LEU A 75 -19.17 7.07 1.42
N GLN A 76 -19.93 6.02 1.80
CA GLN A 76 -21.39 6.10 1.83
C GLN A 76 -21.88 7.19 2.79
N LEU A 77 -21.29 7.30 3.98
CA LEU A 77 -21.62 8.37 4.92
C LEU A 77 -21.28 9.77 4.37
N LEU A 78 -20.15 9.90 3.67
CA LEU A 78 -19.76 11.15 3.02
C LEU A 78 -20.75 11.53 1.92
N ILE A 79 -21.14 10.58 1.06
CA ILE A 79 -22.10 10.81 -0.02
C ILE A 79 -23.45 11.22 0.55
N ALA A 80 -23.97 10.50 1.54
CA ALA A 80 -25.23 10.84 2.19
C ALA A 80 -25.20 12.24 2.84
N ARG A 81 -24.05 12.64 3.41
CA ARG A 81 -23.86 13.99 3.96
C ARG A 81 -23.85 15.06 2.87
N LEU A 82 -23.20 14.80 1.74
CA LEU A 82 -23.14 15.73 0.61
C LEU A 82 -24.49 15.87 -0.09
N GLU A 83 -25.25 14.79 -0.23
CA GLU A 83 -26.61 14.83 -0.79
C GLU A 83 -27.61 15.58 0.10
N ALA A 84 -27.34 15.68 1.40
CA ALA A 84 -28.16 16.46 2.33
C ALA A 84 -27.90 17.98 2.27
N GLU A 85 -26.85 18.42 1.58
CA GLU A 85 -26.53 19.84 1.46
C GLU A 85 -27.47 20.55 0.47
N PRO A 86 -28.08 21.69 0.84
CA PRO A 86 -29.00 22.42 -0.03
C PRO A 86 -28.38 22.88 -1.35
N ALA A 87 -27.05 23.01 -1.39
CA ALA A 87 -26.31 23.43 -2.57
C ALA A 87 -26.13 22.31 -3.62
N VAL A 88 -26.36 21.05 -3.23
CA VAL A 88 -26.08 19.87 -4.04
C VAL A 88 -27.36 19.40 -4.73
N GLU A 89 -27.29 19.14 -6.03
CA GLU A 89 -28.39 18.58 -6.82
C GLU A 89 -28.28 17.06 -6.88
N SER A 90 -27.08 16.54 -7.18
CA SER A 90 -26.83 15.10 -7.19
C SER A 90 -25.35 14.78 -6.98
N VAL A 91 -25.08 13.64 -6.37
CA VAL A 91 -23.73 13.08 -6.26
C VAL A 91 -23.65 11.89 -7.22
N SER A 92 -23.04 12.11 -8.39
CA SER A 92 -22.77 11.00 -9.31
C SER A 92 -21.58 10.20 -8.80
N PHE A 93 -21.88 9.01 -8.27
CA PHE A 93 -20.90 8.09 -7.72
C PHE A 93 -21.44 6.64 -7.79
N ASP A 94 -20.80 5.76 -8.56
CA ASP A 94 -21.21 4.36 -8.67
C ASP A 94 -20.69 3.55 -7.47
N LEU A 95 -21.51 3.52 -6.42
CA LEU A 95 -21.24 2.80 -5.18
C LEU A 95 -21.04 1.30 -5.40
N VAL A 96 -21.83 0.67 -6.29
CA VAL A 96 -21.77 -0.78 -6.52
C VAL A 96 -20.46 -1.17 -7.20
N TRP A 97 -20.02 -0.38 -8.18
CA TRP A 97 -18.74 -0.58 -8.83
C TRP A 97 -17.58 -0.41 -7.84
N LEU A 98 -17.62 0.64 -7.02
CA LEU A 98 -16.57 0.91 -6.03
C LEU A 98 -16.50 -0.19 -4.95
N GLU A 99 -17.64 -0.64 -4.43
CA GLU A 99 -17.69 -1.74 -3.46
C GLU A 99 -17.06 -3.01 -4.03
N ARG A 100 -17.33 -3.32 -5.30
CA ARG A 100 -16.70 -4.46 -5.99
C ARG A 100 -15.20 -4.27 -6.12
N LEU A 101 -14.74 -3.07 -6.48
CA LEU A 101 -13.31 -2.76 -6.57
C LEU A 101 -12.63 -2.95 -5.21
N PHE A 102 -13.18 -2.39 -4.13
CA PHE A 102 -12.60 -2.56 -2.79
C PHE A 102 -12.67 -4.01 -2.31
N ALA A 103 -13.71 -4.76 -2.65
CA ALA A 103 -13.76 -6.19 -2.37
C ALA A 103 -12.60 -6.94 -3.07
N ILE A 104 -12.36 -6.66 -4.36
CA ILE A 104 -11.24 -7.25 -5.11
C ILE A 104 -9.88 -6.85 -4.50
N LEU A 105 -9.69 -5.57 -4.18
CA LEU A 105 -8.46 -5.09 -3.55
C LEU A 105 -8.22 -5.74 -2.19
N SER A 106 -9.27 -5.88 -1.36
CA SER A 106 -9.18 -6.54 -0.06
C SER A 106 -8.86 -8.04 -0.17
N LEU A 107 -9.37 -8.71 -1.21
CA LEU A 107 -9.03 -10.10 -1.51
C LEU A 107 -7.57 -10.22 -1.95
N ALA A 108 -7.10 -9.30 -2.81
CA ALA A 108 -5.73 -9.25 -3.25
C ALA A 108 -4.75 -8.99 -2.09
N GLU A 109 -5.08 -8.06 -1.19
CA GLU A 109 -4.29 -7.78 0.02
C GLU A 109 -4.17 -9.03 0.91
N ARG A 110 -5.29 -9.70 1.20
CA ARG A 110 -5.29 -10.95 1.97
C ARG A 110 -4.47 -12.04 1.31
N PHE A 111 -4.55 -12.14 -0.02
CA PHE A 111 -3.76 -13.09 -0.79
C PHE A 111 -2.26 -12.81 -0.69
N VAL A 112 -1.85 -11.55 -0.82
CA VAL A 112 -0.44 -11.13 -0.66
C VAL A 112 0.07 -11.42 0.75
N ILE A 113 -0.72 -11.12 1.78
CA ILE A 113 -0.37 -11.43 3.18
C ILE A 113 -0.23 -12.95 3.37
N ALA A 114 -1.17 -13.74 2.86
CA ALA A 114 -1.12 -15.19 2.96
C ALA A 114 0.11 -15.77 2.24
N LEU A 115 0.42 -15.28 1.05
CA LEU A 115 1.61 -15.66 0.29
C LEU A 115 2.90 -15.26 1.02
N GLY A 116 2.96 -14.05 1.57
CA GLY A 116 4.08 -13.58 2.38
C GLY A 116 4.30 -14.45 3.62
N GLY A 117 3.22 -14.85 4.29
CA GLY A 117 3.26 -15.79 5.41
C GLY A 117 3.79 -17.18 4.98
N PHE A 118 3.32 -17.70 3.86
CA PHE A 118 3.79 -18.98 3.31
C PHE A 118 5.28 -18.93 2.95
N LEU A 119 5.74 -17.88 2.28
CA LEU A 119 7.15 -17.70 1.95
C LEU A 119 8.01 -17.53 3.22
N SER A 120 7.48 -16.84 4.23
CA SER A 120 8.15 -16.71 5.53
C SER A 120 8.37 -18.08 6.19
N LEU A 121 7.39 -18.99 6.13
CA LEU A 121 7.57 -20.38 6.59
C LEU A 121 8.68 -21.09 5.81
N GLY A 122 8.76 -20.88 4.50
CA GLY A 122 9.85 -21.38 3.66
C GLY A 122 11.22 -20.87 4.12
N VAL A 123 11.34 -19.57 4.41
CA VAL A 123 12.57 -18.97 4.94
C VAL A 123 12.95 -19.58 6.30
N LEU A 124 11.99 -19.74 7.21
CA LEU A 124 12.23 -20.37 8.51
C LEU A 124 12.75 -21.81 8.36
N LEU A 125 12.19 -22.57 7.41
CA LEU A 125 12.63 -23.94 7.12
C LEU A 125 14.06 -23.97 6.56
N VAL A 126 14.37 -23.10 5.59
CA VAL A 126 15.70 -23.01 4.98
C VAL A 126 16.75 -22.61 6.02
N ILE A 127 16.51 -21.52 6.76
CA ILE A 127 17.42 -21.04 7.81
C ILE A 127 17.58 -22.11 8.89
N GLY A 128 16.49 -22.75 9.30
CA GLY A 128 16.52 -23.79 10.32
C GLY A 128 17.35 -25.00 9.90
N ASN A 129 17.23 -25.44 8.64
CA ASN A 129 18.05 -26.52 8.09
C ASN A 129 19.53 -26.12 7.98
N THR A 130 19.82 -24.90 7.52
CA THR A 130 21.20 -24.39 7.44
C THR A 130 21.85 -24.35 8.82
N ILE A 131 21.12 -23.92 9.85
CA ILE A 131 21.63 -23.87 11.22
C ILE A 131 21.79 -25.28 11.80
N ARG A 132 20.87 -26.20 11.52
CA ARG A 132 21.04 -27.61 11.89
C ARG A 132 22.35 -28.16 11.35
N LEU A 133 22.65 -27.93 10.07
CA LEU A 133 23.90 -28.35 9.44
C LEU A 133 25.11 -27.65 10.07
N ALA A 134 25.01 -26.37 10.38
CA ALA A 134 26.08 -25.61 11.03
C ALA A 134 26.39 -26.12 12.45
N ILE A 135 25.37 -26.52 13.22
CA ILE A 135 25.54 -27.13 14.55
C ILE A 135 26.22 -28.48 14.42
N GLU A 136 25.78 -29.34 13.48
CA GLU A 136 26.36 -30.67 13.27
C GLU A 136 27.85 -30.58 12.89
N ASN A 137 28.20 -29.65 11.99
CA ASN A 137 29.60 -29.42 11.60
C ASN A 137 30.50 -28.95 12.76
N ARG A 138 29.93 -28.35 13.81
CA ARG A 138 30.64 -27.87 15.00
C ARG A 138 30.39 -28.74 16.24
N ARG A 139 29.81 -29.94 16.08
CA ARG A 139 29.37 -30.79 17.19
C ARG A 139 30.50 -31.09 18.19
N ALA A 140 31.69 -31.44 17.71
CA ALA A 140 32.84 -31.74 18.57
C ALA A 140 33.32 -30.52 19.37
N GLU A 141 33.32 -29.33 18.77
CA GLU A 141 33.66 -28.07 19.44
C GLU A 141 32.64 -27.77 20.56
N ILE A 142 31.36 -27.96 20.27
CA ILE A 142 30.26 -27.75 21.22
C ILE A 142 30.36 -28.72 22.41
N GLU A 143 30.67 -30.00 22.17
CA GLU A 143 30.86 -31.00 23.22
C GLU A 143 32.00 -30.60 24.17
N VAL A 144 33.15 -30.18 23.63
CA VAL A 144 34.28 -29.70 24.45
C VAL A 144 33.88 -28.48 25.29
N VAL A 145 33.19 -27.50 24.69
CA VAL A 145 32.73 -26.30 25.42
C VAL A 145 31.75 -26.66 26.54
N LYS A 146 30.84 -27.61 26.32
CA LYS A 146 29.92 -28.07 27.37
C LYS A 146 30.65 -28.82 28.50
N LEU A 147 31.66 -29.64 28.19
CA LEU A 147 32.45 -30.37 29.18
C LEU A 147 33.25 -29.45 30.11
N VAL A 148 33.70 -28.30 29.61
CA VAL A 148 34.43 -27.29 30.41
C VAL A 148 33.46 -26.35 31.17
N GLY A 149 32.15 -26.61 31.13
CA GLY A 149 31.12 -25.87 31.87
C GLY A 149 30.52 -24.66 31.12
N GLY A 150 30.65 -24.63 29.79
CA GLY A 150 30.04 -23.59 28.95
C GLY A 150 28.51 -23.61 29.02
N THR A 151 27.91 -22.44 29.19
CA THR A 151 26.44 -22.31 29.21
C THR A 151 25.83 -22.54 27.84
N ASP A 152 24.63 -23.12 27.81
CA ASP A 152 23.83 -23.28 26.59
C ASP A 152 23.68 -21.96 25.82
N SER A 153 23.40 -20.86 26.52
CA SER A 153 23.28 -19.52 25.93
C SER A 153 24.55 -19.07 25.20
N PHE A 154 25.74 -19.43 25.68
CA PHE A 154 27.00 -19.11 25.01
C PHE A 154 27.12 -19.84 23.67
N VAL A 155 26.77 -21.12 23.63
CA VAL A 155 26.78 -21.94 22.41
C VAL A 155 25.74 -21.46 21.38
N ARG A 156 24.59 -20.94 21.84
CA ARG A 156 23.48 -20.51 20.95
C ARG A 156 23.75 -19.22 20.18
N ARG A 157 24.42 -18.24 20.80
CA ARG A 157 24.66 -16.89 20.25
C ARG A 157 25.23 -16.87 18.82
N PRO A 158 26.33 -17.58 18.48
CA PRO A 158 26.89 -17.53 17.12
C PRO A 158 25.89 -17.97 16.05
N PHE A 159 25.03 -18.96 16.34
CA PHE A 159 24.01 -19.41 15.40
C PHE A 159 22.86 -18.41 15.25
N LEU A 160 22.51 -17.66 16.31
CA LEU A 160 21.53 -16.58 16.23
C LEU A 160 22.04 -15.40 15.39
N TYR A 161 23.31 -15.03 15.54
CA TYR A 161 23.94 -14.01 14.68
C TYR A 161 23.97 -14.46 13.22
N LEU A 162 24.28 -15.73 12.97
CA LEU A 162 24.27 -16.29 11.62
C LEU A 162 22.87 -16.21 10.99
N GLY A 163 21.83 -16.58 11.74
CA GLY A 163 20.44 -16.45 11.31
C GLY A 163 20.03 -15.01 11.02
N PHE A 164 20.40 -14.07 11.91
CA PHE A 164 20.17 -12.64 11.69
C PHE A 164 20.81 -12.15 10.39
N TRP A 165 22.09 -12.48 10.13
CA TRP A 165 22.79 -12.05 8.92
C TRP A 165 22.21 -12.67 7.65
N TYR A 166 21.77 -13.94 7.68
CA TYR A 166 21.06 -14.53 6.55
C TYR A 166 19.71 -13.85 6.29
N GLY A 167 18.94 -13.56 7.35
CA GLY A 167 17.68 -12.84 7.24
C GLY A 167 17.85 -11.42 6.70
N LEU A 168 18.85 -10.69 7.22
CA LEU A 168 19.18 -9.34 6.78
C LEU A 168 19.71 -9.31 5.34
N GLY A 169 20.56 -10.28 4.95
CA GLY A 169 21.05 -10.40 3.58
C GLY A 169 19.94 -10.69 2.56
N GLY A 170 18.98 -11.55 2.95
CA GLY A 170 17.76 -11.79 2.15
C GLY A 170 16.90 -10.53 2.02
N ALA A 171 16.71 -9.79 3.12
CA ALA A 171 15.99 -8.53 3.11
C ALA A 171 16.67 -7.47 2.24
N LEU A 172 18.00 -7.33 2.34
CA LEU A 172 18.76 -6.41 1.51
C LEU A 172 18.66 -6.78 0.03
N SER A 173 18.70 -8.08 -0.29
CA SER A 173 18.51 -8.56 -1.66
C SER A 173 17.10 -8.26 -2.18
N ALA A 174 16.07 -8.46 -1.36
CA ALA A 174 14.70 -8.08 -1.70
C ALA A 174 14.57 -6.57 -1.93
N TRP A 175 15.19 -5.75 -1.07
CA TRP A 175 15.22 -4.30 -1.22
C TRP A 175 15.85 -3.86 -2.55
N VAL A 176 17.00 -4.44 -2.91
CA VAL A 176 17.66 -4.18 -4.20
C VAL A 176 16.77 -4.62 -5.36
N LEU A 177 16.16 -5.80 -5.29
CA LEU A 177 15.27 -6.31 -6.34
C LEU A 177 14.05 -5.41 -6.55
N VAL A 178 13.45 -4.90 -5.46
CA VAL A 178 12.35 -3.93 -5.55
C VAL A 178 12.83 -2.64 -6.21
N GLY A 179 13.98 -2.10 -5.80
CA GLY A 179 14.56 -0.91 -6.41
C GLY A 179 14.84 -1.07 -7.92
N LEU A 180 15.42 -2.21 -8.31
CA LEU A 180 15.65 -2.53 -9.72
C LEU A 180 14.35 -2.70 -10.50
N SER A 181 13.35 -3.34 -9.89
CA SER A 181 12.02 -3.49 -10.49
C SER A 181 11.37 -2.14 -10.75
N LEU A 182 11.47 -1.18 -9.81
CA LEU A 182 10.94 0.16 -9.98
C LEU A 182 11.66 0.94 -11.09
N ILE A 183 12.98 0.83 -11.19
CA ILE A 183 13.74 1.45 -12.29
C ILE A 183 13.33 0.84 -13.64
N PHE A 184 13.16 -0.49 -13.69
CA PHE A 184 12.81 -1.20 -14.92
C PHE A 184 11.37 -0.94 -15.37
N LEU A 185 10.43 -0.82 -14.43
CA LEU A 185 9.01 -0.58 -14.71
C LEU A 185 8.63 0.90 -14.75
N GLY A 186 9.44 1.80 -14.21
CA GLY A 186 9.13 3.23 -14.12
C GLY A 186 8.85 3.84 -15.49
N THR A 187 9.71 3.61 -16.48
CA THR A 187 9.54 4.21 -17.81
C THR A 187 8.27 3.75 -18.54
N PRO A 188 7.94 2.45 -18.63
CA PRO A 188 6.66 2.01 -19.22
C PRO A 188 5.43 2.51 -18.46
N VAL A 189 5.50 2.58 -17.13
CA VAL A 189 4.38 3.02 -16.28
C VAL A 189 4.12 4.51 -16.44
N GLU A 190 5.17 5.33 -16.46
CA GLU A 190 5.05 6.78 -16.71
C GLU A 190 4.45 7.08 -18.08
N MET A 191 4.85 6.35 -19.12
CA MET A 191 4.28 6.49 -20.46
C MET A 191 2.78 6.14 -20.50
N LEU A 192 2.38 5.09 -19.78
CA LEU A 192 0.96 4.74 -19.62
C LEU A 192 0.20 5.82 -18.85
N LEU A 193 0.74 6.33 -17.74
CA LEU A 193 0.08 7.34 -16.92
C LEU A 193 -0.07 8.68 -17.64
N ALA A 194 0.95 9.09 -18.41
CA ALA A 194 0.88 10.27 -19.27
C ALA A 194 -0.26 10.16 -20.31
N SER A 195 -0.53 8.96 -20.84
CA SER A 195 -1.65 8.74 -21.77
C SER A 195 -3.04 8.88 -21.12
N TYR A 196 -3.10 8.77 -19.79
CA TYR A 196 -4.32 8.94 -18.99
C TYR A 196 -4.39 10.29 -18.26
N GLN A 197 -3.46 11.23 -18.52
CA GLN A 197 -3.35 12.51 -17.79
C GLN A 197 -3.23 12.35 -16.27
N GLY A 198 -2.69 11.22 -15.80
CA GLY A 198 -2.54 10.94 -14.37
C GLY A 198 -1.22 11.47 -13.83
N ASP A 199 -1.26 12.36 -12.83
CA ASP A 199 -0.09 12.87 -12.10
C ASP A 199 0.47 11.87 -11.05
N PHE A 200 0.30 10.57 -11.28
CA PHE A 200 0.77 9.55 -10.36
C PHE A 200 2.27 9.31 -10.50
N VAL A 201 3.03 9.66 -9.48
CA VAL A 201 4.44 9.25 -9.36
C VAL A 201 4.47 7.85 -8.74
N VAL A 202 5.16 6.91 -9.40
CA VAL A 202 5.43 5.59 -8.82
C VAL A 202 6.37 5.79 -7.62
N ALA A 203 5.79 5.87 -6.43
CA ALA A 203 6.56 5.97 -5.20
C ALA A 203 7.23 4.63 -4.89
N GLY A 204 8.56 4.64 -4.77
CA GLY A 204 9.30 3.48 -4.27
C GLY A 204 9.15 3.30 -2.76
N LEU A 205 9.81 2.26 -2.23
CA LEU A 205 9.87 2.04 -0.79
C LEU A 205 10.45 3.27 -0.08
N GLY A 206 9.67 3.87 0.79
CA GLY A 206 10.13 4.97 1.65
C GLY A 206 11.20 4.51 2.63
N PHE A 207 11.84 5.46 3.33
CA PHE A 207 12.84 5.15 4.34
C PHE A 207 12.27 4.25 5.45
N GLY A 208 11.04 4.54 5.92
CA GLY A 208 10.37 3.76 6.95
C GLY A 208 10.06 2.33 6.52
N GLU A 209 9.55 2.15 5.30
CA GLU A 209 9.21 0.84 4.74
C GLU A 209 10.46 0.00 4.47
N SER A 210 11.53 0.63 3.99
CA SER A 210 12.84 0.00 3.82
C SER A 210 13.38 -0.52 5.16
N LEU A 211 13.31 0.30 6.21
CA LEU A 211 13.74 -0.10 7.55
C LEU A 211 12.87 -1.23 8.11
N LEU A 212 11.56 -1.16 7.92
CA LEU A 212 10.62 -2.20 8.34
C LEU A 212 10.88 -3.53 7.62
N LEU A 213 11.18 -3.50 6.32
CA LEU A 213 11.54 -4.69 5.53
C LEU A 213 12.82 -5.33 6.06
N LEU A 214 13.86 -4.54 6.34
CA LEU A 214 15.11 -5.03 6.93
C LEU A 214 14.89 -5.61 8.34
N ALA A 215 14.05 -4.94 9.16
CA ALA A 215 13.71 -5.39 10.49
C ALA A 215 12.94 -6.72 10.48
N ILE A 216 11.95 -6.86 9.58
CA ILE A 216 11.20 -8.11 9.41
C ILE A 216 12.12 -9.24 8.94
N GLY A 217 12.97 -9.00 7.94
CA GLY A 217 13.88 -10.04 7.45
C GLY A 217 14.91 -10.48 8.49
N GLY A 218 15.54 -9.53 9.19
CA GLY A 218 16.43 -9.85 10.33
C GLY A 218 15.69 -10.58 11.45
N GLY A 219 14.47 -10.17 11.77
CA GLY A 219 13.59 -10.80 12.75
C GLY A 219 13.23 -12.25 12.37
N LEU A 220 12.82 -12.49 11.13
CA LEU A 220 12.57 -13.84 10.60
C LEU A 220 13.83 -14.71 10.67
N GLY A 221 15.00 -14.14 10.40
CA GLY A 221 16.28 -14.83 10.53
C GLY A 221 16.58 -15.29 11.97
N ILE A 222 16.36 -14.40 12.94
CA ILE A 222 16.50 -14.73 14.36
C ILE A 222 15.45 -15.76 14.80
N LEU A 223 14.19 -15.62 14.37
CA LEU A 223 13.12 -16.56 14.69
C LEU A 223 13.42 -17.95 14.12
N GLY A 224 13.88 -18.05 12.88
CA GLY A 224 14.29 -19.32 12.28
C GLY A 224 15.44 -19.96 13.05
N ALA A 225 16.43 -19.15 13.45
CA ALA A 225 17.57 -19.61 14.22
C ALA A 225 17.21 -20.09 15.62
N THR A 226 16.43 -19.32 16.36
CA THR A 226 15.99 -19.69 17.72
C THR A 226 15.21 -21.00 17.73
N LEU A 227 14.27 -21.19 16.79
CA LEU A 227 13.49 -22.42 16.64
C LEU A 227 14.37 -23.63 16.32
N ALA A 228 15.37 -23.47 15.46
CA ALA A 228 16.27 -24.54 15.06
C ALA A 228 17.25 -24.92 16.18
N VAL A 229 17.86 -23.93 16.80
CA VAL A 229 18.83 -24.10 17.90
C VAL A 229 18.16 -24.76 19.11
N GLY A 230 16.99 -24.28 19.53
CA GLY A 230 16.28 -24.85 20.69
C GLY A 230 15.90 -26.32 20.51
N ARG A 231 15.54 -26.72 19.29
CA ARG A 231 15.18 -28.12 18.96
C ARG A 231 16.37 -29.07 18.80
N HIS A 232 17.52 -28.57 18.33
CA HIS A 232 18.66 -29.44 17.99
C HIS A 232 19.73 -29.47 19.08
N LEU A 233 19.96 -28.37 19.80
CA LEU A 233 20.96 -28.32 20.86
C LEU A 233 20.56 -29.15 22.09
N SER A 234 19.25 -29.29 22.34
CA SER A 234 18.67 -30.14 23.40
C SER A 234 18.84 -31.63 23.16
N ARG A 235 19.24 -32.05 21.95
CA ARG A 235 19.57 -33.45 21.63
C ARG A 235 21.05 -33.79 21.83
N ILE A 236 21.88 -32.79 22.13
CA ILE A 236 23.33 -32.92 22.35
C ILE A 236 23.63 -32.63 23.83
N GLU A 237 22.89 -33.28 24.72
CA GLU A 237 23.22 -33.33 26.15
C GLU A 237 24.05 -34.59 26.41
N PRO A 238 25.25 -34.45 27.01
CA PRO A 238 26.07 -35.61 27.33
C PRO A 238 25.42 -36.39 28.48
N SER A 239 25.31 -37.71 28.30
CA SER A 239 25.05 -38.70 29.35
C SER A 239 26.27 -38.89 30.24
#